data_AF-A0A3B8W5Q4-F1
#
_entry.id   AF-A0A3B8W5Q4-F1
#
_cell.length_a   1.000
_cell.length_b   1.000
_cell.length_c   1.000
_cell.angle_alpha   90.00
_cell.angle_beta   90.00
_cell.angle_gamma   90.00
#
_symmetry.space_group_name_H-M   'P 1'
#
loop_
_entity.id
_entity.type
_entity.pdbx_description
1 polymer ?
#
loop_
_entity_poly.entity_id
_entity_poly.type
_entity_poly.pdbx_seq_one_letter_code
_entity_poly.pdbx_strand_id
1 'polypeptide(L)'
;MNKIWLFGAAMCLVLGMGSCKPKQSAYKAAYEKAKEKEVEEMIEVEEVEEEPVVVAKPKTSNATVQKEKVTPVFGEELKQFSVVVGSFMNKTNALSLKQRMEDAGYNVVIAQNEKGMYRVIVATFDNKADAAEARDQVKRKFAPNFNDAWILERQY
;
A
#
# COMPACT_ATOMS: atom_id res chain seq x y z
N MET A 1 -74.34 11.52 -2.68
CA MET A 1 -74.45 12.66 -1.74
C MET A 1 -74.50 12.09 -0.34
N ASN A 2 -73.54 12.48 0.52
CA ASN A 2 -73.70 12.85 1.94
C ASN A 2 -72.29 12.92 2.59
N LYS A 3 -72.07 14.03 3.28
CA LYS A 3 -70.78 14.60 3.67
C LYS A 3 -70.32 14.11 5.05
N ILE A 4 -69.00 13.85 5.14
CA ILE A 4 -68.04 14.34 6.16
C ILE A 4 -68.37 14.05 7.63
N TRP A 5 -67.53 13.26 8.31
CA TRP A 5 -66.63 13.73 9.40
C TRP A 5 -65.81 12.57 9.98
N LEU A 6 -64.50 12.55 9.76
CA LEU A 6 -63.54 12.36 10.86
C LEU A 6 -62.13 12.69 10.38
N PHE A 7 -61.49 13.48 11.22
CA PHE A 7 -60.21 14.14 11.05
C PHE A 7 -59.04 13.17 10.92
N GLY A 8 -58.06 13.53 10.09
CA GLY A 8 -56.77 12.84 10.00
C GLY A 8 -55.77 13.59 9.12
N ALA A 9 -55.59 14.90 9.37
CA ALA A 9 -54.56 15.69 8.73
C ALA A 9 -53.21 15.50 9.43
N ALA A 10 -52.24 14.92 8.70
CA ALA A 10 -50.79 15.18 8.80
C ALA A 10 -50.11 14.23 7.79
N MET A 11 -49.88 14.63 6.54
CA MET A 11 -48.70 15.41 6.12
C MET A 11 -47.40 14.87 6.69
N CYS A 12 -46.72 13.99 5.95
CA CYS A 12 -45.33 14.18 5.52
C CYS A 12 -44.83 12.96 4.72
N LEU A 13 -44.61 13.18 3.43
CA LEU A 13 -43.66 12.40 2.62
C LEU A 13 -42.28 12.48 3.27
N VAL A 14 -41.76 11.36 3.77
CA VAL A 14 -40.30 11.15 3.85
C VAL A 14 -39.99 9.72 3.43
N LEU A 15 -39.44 9.62 2.21
CA LEU A 15 -38.63 8.51 1.74
C LEU A 15 -37.41 8.39 2.66
N GLY A 16 -37.18 7.23 3.26
CA GLY A 16 -36.01 6.95 4.08
C GLY A 16 -35.68 5.46 4.08
N MET A 17 -34.76 5.10 3.19
CA MET A 17 -34.25 3.75 2.97
C MET A 17 -33.70 3.11 4.26
N GLY A 18 -33.84 1.79 4.34
CA GLY A 18 -33.27 1.01 5.43
C GLY A 18 -31.74 1.00 5.46
N SER A 19 -31.25 0.45 6.57
CA SER A 19 -29.98 -0.28 6.74
C SER A 19 -28.90 0.37 7.62
N CYS A 20 -28.74 -0.27 8.78
CA CYS A 20 -27.51 -0.71 9.43
C CYS A 20 -26.50 0.28 10.01
N LYS A 21 -26.51 0.28 11.36
CA LYS A 21 -25.41 0.55 12.30
C LYS A 21 -24.11 -0.25 11.98
N PRO A 22 -22.95 0.21 12.50
CA PRO A 22 -21.63 0.01 11.90
C PRO A 22 -20.98 -1.34 12.23
N LYS A 23 -20.32 -1.94 11.24
CA LYS A 23 -19.45 -3.13 11.39
C LYS A 23 -17.98 -2.69 11.44
N GLN A 24 -17.49 -2.27 12.61
CA GLN A 24 -16.08 -1.95 12.85
C GLN A 24 -15.37 -3.03 13.71
N SER A 25 -16.11 -3.98 14.29
CA SER A 25 -15.58 -4.96 15.25
C SER A 25 -14.89 -6.17 14.59
N ALA A 26 -15.16 -6.47 13.32
CA ALA A 26 -14.56 -7.63 12.65
C ALA A 26 -13.11 -7.41 12.20
N TYR A 27 -12.67 -6.15 12.02
CA TYR A 27 -11.33 -5.84 11.50
C TYR A 27 -10.22 -6.02 12.55
N LYS A 28 -10.55 -5.84 13.84
CA LYS A 28 -9.59 -6.02 14.94
C LYS A 28 -9.31 -7.51 15.22
N ALA A 29 -10.34 -8.35 15.13
CA ALA A 29 -10.23 -9.78 15.42
C ALA A 29 -9.32 -10.53 14.43
N ALA A 30 -9.21 -10.05 13.18
CA ALA A 30 -8.25 -10.62 12.21
C ALA A 30 -6.80 -10.18 12.50
N TYR A 31 -6.62 -8.97 13.05
CA TYR A 31 -5.32 -8.38 13.32
C TYR A 31 -4.62 -9.00 14.54
N GLU A 32 -5.39 -9.43 15.55
CA GLU A 32 -4.85 -10.07 16.75
C GLU A 32 -4.46 -11.54 16.48
N LYS A 33 -5.23 -12.22 15.63
CA LYS A 33 -5.02 -13.64 15.31
C LYS A 33 -3.76 -13.91 14.46
N ALA A 34 -3.22 -12.90 13.79
CA ALA A 34 -1.96 -12.99 13.06
C ALA A 34 -0.74 -12.71 13.95
N LYS A 35 -0.90 -11.91 15.01
CA LYS A 35 0.19 -11.53 15.91
C LYS A 35 0.65 -12.65 16.84
N GLU A 36 -0.26 -13.54 17.25
CA GLU A 36 0.08 -14.64 18.16
C GLU A 36 0.81 -15.79 17.47
N LYS A 37 0.69 -15.92 16.14
CA LYS A 37 1.31 -17.03 15.39
C LYS A 37 2.76 -16.76 14.95
N GLU A 38 3.21 -15.51 15.00
CA GLU A 38 4.56 -15.11 14.57
C GLU A 38 5.63 -15.32 15.65
N VAL A 39 5.26 -15.57 16.91
CA VAL A 39 6.21 -15.61 18.04
C VAL A 39 6.80 -17.01 18.28
N GLU A 40 6.20 -18.08 17.75
CA GLU A 40 6.56 -19.45 18.14
C GLU A 40 7.42 -20.20 17.10
N GLU A 41 7.63 -19.62 15.91
CA GLU A 41 8.33 -20.29 14.79
C GLU A 41 9.76 -19.77 14.55
N MET A 42 10.36 -19.11 15.56
CA MET A 42 11.67 -18.43 15.43
C MET A 42 12.87 -19.27 15.91
N ILE A 43 12.68 -20.52 16.35
CA ILE A 43 13.76 -21.35 16.89
C ILE A 43 13.86 -22.62 16.06
N GLU A 44 14.49 -22.56 14.88
CA GLU A 44 15.29 -23.68 14.42
C GLU A 44 16.42 -23.24 13.47
N VAL A 45 17.58 -23.78 13.82
CA VAL A 45 18.95 -23.61 13.32
C VAL A 45 19.08 -24.06 11.86
N GLU A 46 19.85 -23.36 11.02
CA GLU A 46 20.86 -24.08 10.20
C GLU A 46 22.03 -23.19 9.74
N GLU A 47 23.20 -23.67 10.13
CA GLU A 47 24.56 -23.24 9.82
C GLU A 47 24.90 -23.61 8.38
N VAL A 48 25.27 -22.63 7.52
CA VAL A 48 25.93 -22.91 6.24
C VAL A 48 26.98 -21.84 5.94
N GLU A 49 28.21 -22.21 6.26
CA GLU A 49 29.42 -22.20 5.42
C GLU A 49 29.77 -20.94 4.59
N GLU A 50 30.97 -20.46 4.88
CA GLU A 50 31.68 -19.30 4.37
C GLU A 50 32.22 -19.54 2.93
N GLU A 51 31.71 -18.81 1.94
CA GLU A 51 32.31 -18.72 0.60
C GLU A 51 32.38 -17.25 0.11
N PRO A 52 33.40 -16.90 -0.70
CA PRO A 52 34.06 -15.60 -0.61
C PRO A 52 33.22 -14.47 -1.21
N VAL A 53 33.20 -13.35 -0.49
CA VAL A 53 32.60 -12.07 -0.86
C VAL A 53 33.14 -11.60 -2.20
N VAL A 54 32.43 -11.92 -3.28
CA VAL A 54 32.65 -11.31 -4.58
C VAL A 54 32.21 -9.86 -4.44
N VAL A 55 33.17 -8.95 -4.33
CA VAL A 55 32.94 -7.50 -4.31
C VAL A 55 32.30 -7.11 -5.64
N ALA A 56 30.97 -7.15 -5.68
CA ALA A 56 30.19 -6.74 -6.84
C ALA A 56 30.42 -5.24 -7.05
N LYS A 57 31.12 -4.88 -8.14
CA LYS A 57 31.17 -3.50 -8.62
C LYS A 57 29.73 -2.95 -8.69
N PRO A 58 29.49 -1.70 -8.25
CA PRO A 58 28.15 -1.13 -8.27
C PRO A 58 27.62 -1.16 -9.71
N LYS A 59 26.53 -1.90 -9.94
CA LYS A 59 25.82 -1.88 -11.22
C LYS A 59 25.37 -0.43 -11.45
N THR A 60 25.99 0.27 -12.40
CA THR A 60 25.63 1.65 -12.72
C THR A 60 24.43 1.63 -13.67
N SER A 61 23.35 2.30 -13.28
CA SER A 61 22.14 2.44 -14.11
C SER A 61 21.89 3.91 -14.45
N ASN A 62 21.61 4.18 -15.73
CA ASN A 62 21.21 5.50 -16.23
C ASN A 62 19.71 5.81 -16.01
N ALA A 63 18.98 4.97 -15.27
CA ALA A 63 17.56 5.20 -15.00
C ALA A 63 17.28 6.57 -14.36
N THR A 64 16.20 7.24 -14.74
CA THR A 64 15.78 8.47 -14.07
C THR A 64 15.22 8.15 -12.68
N VAL A 65 15.59 8.97 -11.71
CA VAL A 65 15.10 8.93 -10.32
C VAL A 65 14.46 10.27 -9.98
N GLN A 66 13.44 10.27 -9.13
CA GLN A 66 12.99 11.51 -8.48
C GLN A 66 13.36 11.48 -7.01
N LYS A 67 13.98 12.58 -6.58
CA LYS A 67 14.48 12.75 -5.23
C LYS A 67 13.37 13.31 -4.35
N GLU A 68 12.98 12.58 -3.32
CA GLU A 68 11.95 13.01 -2.39
C GLU A 68 12.33 12.66 -0.95
N LYS A 69 12.06 13.59 -0.04
CA LYS A 69 12.03 13.30 1.38
C LYS A 69 10.68 12.65 1.70
N VAL A 70 10.74 11.42 2.18
CA VAL A 70 9.56 10.61 2.49
C VAL A 70 9.70 9.92 3.84
N THR A 71 8.57 9.83 4.53
CA THR A 71 8.45 9.14 5.81
C THR A 71 7.49 7.96 5.66
N PRO A 72 7.91 6.72 5.99
CA PRO A 72 7.01 5.57 6.01
C PRO A 72 5.84 5.81 6.98
N VAL A 73 4.62 5.51 6.52
CA VAL A 73 3.38 5.60 7.30
C VAL A 73 2.81 4.21 7.59
N PHE A 74 3.00 3.26 6.65
CA PHE A 74 2.67 1.86 6.81
C PHE A 74 3.69 0.97 6.11
N GLY A 75 3.98 -0.18 6.71
CA GLY A 75 4.95 -1.14 6.20
C GLY A 75 6.33 -0.94 6.80
N GLU A 76 7.32 -1.59 6.18
CA GLU A 76 8.71 -1.56 6.60
C GLU A 76 9.40 -0.23 6.28
N GLU A 77 10.60 -0.06 6.83
CA GLU A 77 11.47 1.07 6.51
C GLU A 77 11.91 1.06 5.04
N LEU A 78 12.11 2.27 4.50
CA LEU A 78 12.55 2.45 3.12
C LEU A 78 14.07 2.53 3.01
N LYS A 79 14.62 1.78 2.05
CA LYS A 79 16.01 1.91 1.60
C LYS A 79 16.19 3.12 0.68
N GLN A 80 17.40 3.29 0.15
CA GLN A 80 17.79 4.46 -0.65
C GLN A 80 16.95 4.63 -1.93
N PHE A 81 16.65 3.54 -2.64
CA PHE A 81 15.91 3.56 -3.91
C PHE A 81 14.63 2.72 -3.81
N SER A 82 13.49 3.27 -4.20
CA SER A 82 12.20 2.61 -4.08
C SER A 82 11.39 2.68 -5.36
N VAL A 83 10.65 1.63 -5.69
CA VAL A 83 9.77 1.58 -6.87
C VAL A 83 8.38 2.03 -6.49
N VAL A 84 7.96 3.20 -6.99
CA VAL A 84 6.65 3.79 -6.75
C VAL A 84 5.71 3.43 -7.91
N VAL A 85 4.55 2.88 -7.59
CA VAL A 85 3.50 2.50 -8.57
C VAL A 85 2.26 3.40 -8.49
N GLY A 86 2.21 4.30 -7.51
CA GLY A 86 1.09 5.22 -7.36
C GLY A 86 1.40 6.36 -6.41
N SER A 87 0.70 7.48 -6.62
CA SER A 87 0.83 8.69 -5.81
C SER A 87 -0.52 9.34 -5.62
N PHE A 88 -0.98 9.45 -4.37
CA PHE A 88 -2.34 9.88 -4.06
C PHE A 88 -2.35 10.97 -3.00
N MET A 89 -3.21 11.98 -3.17
CA MET A 89 -3.52 12.91 -2.08
C MET A 89 -4.43 12.25 -1.03
N ASN A 90 -5.33 11.35 -1.46
CA ASN A 90 -6.28 10.66 -0.60
C ASN A 90 -5.67 9.35 -0.06
N LYS A 91 -5.62 9.22 1.27
CA LYS A 91 -5.10 8.04 1.97
C LYS A 91 -5.83 6.74 1.62
N THR A 92 -7.15 6.78 1.48
CA THR A 92 -7.98 5.61 1.16
C THR A 92 -7.66 5.07 -0.23
N ASN A 93 -7.36 5.94 -1.20
CA ASN A 93 -6.93 5.50 -2.54
C ASN A 93 -5.58 4.79 -2.49
N ALA A 94 -4.63 5.33 -1.73
CA ALA A 94 -3.34 4.68 -1.51
C ALA A 94 -3.49 3.31 -0.85
N LEU A 95 -4.33 3.20 0.18
CA LEU A 95 -4.63 1.92 0.85
C LEU A 95 -5.35 0.92 -0.06
N SER A 96 -6.24 1.38 -0.93
CA SER A 96 -6.91 0.50 -1.90
C SER A 96 -5.91 -0.08 -2.92
N LEU A 97 -4.94 0.74 -3.36
CA LEU A 97 -3.87 0.24 -4.23
C LEU A 97 -2.92 -0.69 -3.47
N LYS A 98 -2.61 -0.38 -2.20
CA LYS A 98 -1.82 -1.23 -1.32
C LYS A 98 -2.39 -2.65 -1.27
N GLN A 99 -3.67 -2.77 -0.92
CA GLN A 99 -4.34 -4.07 -0.84
C GLN A 99 -4.25 -4.85 -2.15
N ARG A 100 -4.52 -4.19 -3.29
CA ARG A 100 -4.43 -4.85 -4.61
C ARG A 100 -3.02 -5.38 -4.90
N MET A 101 -1.99 -4.63 -4.52
CA MET A 101 -0.60 -5.04 -4.74
C MET A 101 -0.17 -6.14 -3.77
N GLU A 102 -0.67 -6.13 -2.52
CA GLU A 102 -0.49 -7.21 -1.56
C GLU A 102 -1.18 -8.51 -2.02
N ASP A 103 -2.40 -8.42 -2.54
CA ASP A 103 -3.11 -9.56 -3.15
C ASP A 103 -2.35 -10.12 -4.38
N ALA A 104 -1.55 -9.28 -5.03
CA ALA A 104 -0.67 -9.68 -6.14
C ALA A 104 0.71 -10.22 -5.67
N GLY A 105 0.91 -10.36 -4.35
CA GLY A 105 2.10 -10.93 -3.73
C GLY A 105 3.25 -9.94 -3.50
N TYR A 106 2.98 -8.63 -3.45
CA TYR A 106 4.01 -7.63 -3.14
C TYR A 106 3.95 -7.19 -1.69
N ASN A 107 5.12 -6.94 -1.09
CA ASN A 107 5.22 -6.25 0.20
C ASN A 107 5.19 -4.75 -0.05
N VAL A 108 4.08 -4.11 0.34
CA VAL A 108 3.80 -2.72 -0.04
C VAL A 108 4.00 -1.78 1.14
N VAL A 109 4.81 -0.76 0.92
CA VAL A 109 5.02 0.35 1.87
C VAL A 109 4.24 1.57 1.39
N ILE A 110 3.55 2.23 2.32
CA ILE A 110 2.98 3.56 2.09
C ILE A 110 3.86 4.58 2.79
N ALA A 111 4.41 5.52 2.03
CA ALA A 111 5.16 6.64 2.58
C ALA A 111 4.53 7.97 2.19
N GLN A 112 4.71 8.98 3.03
CA GLN A 112 4.22 10.34 2.78
C GLN A 112 5.40 11.25 2.50
N ASN A 113 5.30 12.09 1.47
CA ASN A 113 6.28 13.13 1.20
C ASN A 113 5.96 14.45 1.90
N GLU A 114 6.86 15.43 1.81
CA GLU A 114 6.70 16.76 2.41
C GLU A 114 5.47 17.52 1.90
N LYS A 115 4.92 17.15 0.74
CA LYS A 115 3.70 17.73 0.16
C LYS A 115 2.42 17.03 0.61
N GLY A 116 2.52 16.06 1.52
CA GLY A 116 1.39 15.29 2.03
C GLY A 116 0.90 14.18 1.09
N MET A 117 1.59 13.92 -0.03
CA MET A 117 1.22 12.89 -1.00
C MET A 117 1.63 11.51 -0.49
N TYR A 118 0.72 10.54 -0.56
CA TYR A 118 0.96 9.13 -0.25
C TYR A 118 1.53 8.41 -1.46
N ARG A 119 2.76 7.93 -1.34
CA ARG A 119 3.46 7.09 -2.31
C ARG A 119 3.20 5.62 -1.99
N VAL A 120 2.77 4.86 -2.99
CA VAL A 120 2.60 3.41 -2.90
C VAL A 120 3.84 2.75 -3.47
N ILE A 121 4.62 2.09 -2.62
CA ILE A 121 5.93 1.53 -2.92
C ILE A 121 5.85 0.02 -2.85
N VAL A 122 6.29 -0.68 -3.89
CA VAL A 122 6.16 -2.15 -4.01
C VAL A 122 7.48 -2.89 -3.87
N ALA A 123 8.60 -2.15 -3.88
CA ALA A 123 9.94 -2.70 -3.70
C ALA A 123 10.90 -1.58 -3.28
N THR A 124 11.89 -1.91 -2.46
CA THR A 124 12.91 -0.98 -1.98
C THR A 124 14.29 -1.65 -2.01
N PHE A 125 15.32 -0.90 -2.37
CA PHE A 125 16.66 -1.37 -2.69
C PHE A 125 17.74 -0.36 -2.26
N ASP A 126 18.94 -0.87 -1.98
CA ASP A 126 20.10 -0.02 -1.70
C ASP A 126 20.75 0.50 -3.00
N ASN A 127 20.54 -0.20 -4.11
CA ASN A 127 21.13 0.12 -5.41
C ASN A 127 20.08 0.57 -6.43
N LYS A 128 20.44 1.60 -7.20
CA LYS A 128 19.62 2.14 -8.29
C LYS A 128 19.34 1.15 -9.41
N ALA A 129 20.30 0.28 -9.75
CA ALA A 129 20.14 -0.68 -10.84
C ALA A 129 19.08 -1.73 -10.53
N ASP A 130 19.08 -2.28 -9.31
CA ASP A 130 18.10 -3.29 -8.89
C ASP A 130 16.69 -2.68 -8.83
N ALA A 131 16.57 -1.43 -8.37
CA ALA A 131 15.31 -0.68 -8.42
C ALA A 131 14.81 -0.45 -9.86
N ALA A 132 15.71 -0.16 -10.80
CA ALA A 132 15.36 0.02 -12.21
C ALA A 132 14.85 -1.28 -12.84
N GLU A 133 15.52 -2.40 -12.56
CA GLU A 133 15.10 -3.72 -13.02
C GLU A 133 13.73 -4.09 -12.46
N ALA A 134 13.54 -3.94 -11.15
CA ALA A 134 12.26 -4.20 -10.49
C ALA A 134 11.13 -3.33 -11.04
N ARG A 135 11.37 -2.04 -11.28
CA ARG A 135 10.40 -1.15 -11.95
C ARG A 135 10.02 -1.69 -13.32
N ASP A 136 10.99 -2.09 -14.13
CA ASP A 136 10.73 -2.56 -15.48
C ASP A 136 9.99 -3.90 -15.47
N GLN A 137 10.27 -4.78 -14.49
CA GLN A 137 9.49 -5.98 -14.24
C GLN A 137 8.03 -5.65 -13.87
N VAL A 138 7.80 -4.69 -12.97
CA VAL A 138 6.45 -4.23 -12.61
C VAL A 138 5.72 -3.69 -13.84
N LYS A 139 6.35 -2.84 -14.65
CA LYS A 139 5.76 -2.31 -15.89
C LYS A 139 5.36 -3.42 -16.86
N ARG A 140 6.22 -4.42 -17.06
CA ARG A 140 5.93 -5.56 -17.94
C ARG A 140 4.80 -6.43 -17.40
N LYS A 141 4.81 -6.73 -16.09
CA LYS A 141 3.84 -7.65 -15.46
C LYS A 141 2.43 -7.07 -15.41
N PHE A 142 2.30 -5.76 -15.21
CA PHE A 142 1.01 -5.10 -15.00
C PHE A 142 0.52 -4.28 -16.19
N ALA A 143 1.23 -4.30 -17.32
CA ALA A 143 0.85 -3.56 -18.51
C ALA A 143 -0.62 -3.78 -18.91
N PRO A 144 -1.38 -2.71 -19.25
CA PRO A 144 -0.93 -1.32 -19.39
C PRO A 144 -0.92 -0.51 -18.07
N ASN A 145 -1.27 -1.12 -16.95
CA ASN A 145 -1.27 -0.46 -15.64
C ASN A 145 0.17 -0.24 -15.15
N PHE A 146 0.40 0.88 -14.46
CA PHE A 146 1.70 1.27 -13.88
C PHE A 146 2.82 1.53 -14.90
N ASN A 147 2.49 1.85 -16.15
CA ASN A 147 3.48 2.33 -17.12
C ASN A 147 4.22 3.61 -16.66
N ASP A 148 3.57 4.38 -15.80
CA ASP A 148 4.08 5.58 -15.12
C ASP A 148 4.88 5.27 -13.84
N ALA A 149 5.08 3.99 -13.48
CA ALA A 149 5.92 3.62 -12.35
C ALA A 149 7.32 4.23 -12.46
N TRP A 150 7.85 4.69 -11.35
CA TRP A 150 9.08 5.47 -11.30
C TRP A 150 9.90 5.14 -10.05
N ILE A 151 11.18 5.55 -10.06
CA ILE A 151 12.11 5.26 -8.98
C ILE A 151 12.23 6.49 -8.09
N LEU A 152 11.93 6.32 -6.81
CA LEU A 152 12.15 7.30 -5.77
C LEU A 152 13.54 7.11 -5.16
N GLU A 153 14.29 8.20 -5.05
CA GLU A 153 15.53 8.26 -4.28
C GLU A 153 15.27 9.01 -2.98
N ARG A 154 15.33 8.31 -1.84
CA ARG A 154 15.01 8.84 -0.52
C ARG A 154 16.02 9.93 -0.14
N GLN A 155 15.52 11.10 0.22
CA GLN A 155 16.29 12.18 0.83
C GLN A 155 16.01 12.20 2.35
N TYR A 156 17.01 12.58 3.15
CA TYR A 156 16.94 12.64 4.61
C TYR A 156 16.76 14.08 5.12
#